data_AF-A0A7Y2E7U8-F1
#
_entry.id   AF-A0A7Y2E7U8-F1
#
_cell.length_a   1.000
_cell.length_b   1.000
_cell.length_c   1.000
_cell.angle_alpha   90.00
_cell.angle_beta   90.00
_cell.angle_gamma   90.00
#
_symmetry.space_group_name_H-M   'P 1'
#
loop_
_entity.id
_entity.type
_entity.pdbx_description
1 polymer ?
#
loop_
_entity_poly.entity_id
_entity_poly.type
_entity_poly.pdbx_seq_one_letter_code
_entity_poly.pdbx_strand_id
1 'polypeptide(L)'
;SGAVAGVVSTLLFTWVHDLIISDIWFSLPAMLIAGVLCGAGIGGSFAFVVERPKLRGWIRFNLILFGLFVALALTSVLVYSPITTVAALIAANEAPTELIREARPLLVGFVVLATLLLGRLYSSGLAGVTALLATILVLTVFLGINVAIIGLVSVTVGTVYLIVELFALIALLAAAFAATFLLLERRILLRLESAPGAA
;
A
#
# COMPACT_ATOMS: atom_id res chain seq x y z
N SER A 1 12.21 8.41 -9.47
CA SER A 1 12.15 6.94 -9.32
C SER A 1 10.83 6.47 -8.71
N GLY A 2 10.39 7.00 -7.56
CA GLY A 2 9.14 6.60 -6.89
C GLY A 2 7.90 6.58 -7.79
N ALA A 3 7.57 7.69 -8.44
CA ALA A 3 6.43 7.77 -9.35
C ALA A 3 6.50 6.75 -10.51
N VAL A 4 7.68 6.58 -11.11
CA VAL A 4 7.90 5.63 -12.22
C VAL A 4 7.75 4.19 -11.74
N ALA A 5 8.30 3.86 -10.57
CA ALA A 5 8.10 2.55 -9.95
C ALA A 5 6.62 2.29 -9.64
N GLY A 6 5.89 3.34 -9.24
CA GLY A 6 4.43 3.31 -9.09
C GLY A 6 3.72 2.93 -10.39
N VAL A 7 4.00 3.65 -11.49
CA VAL A 7 3.45 3.34 -12.83
C VAL A 7 3.73 1.90 -13.24
N VAL A 8 4.98 1.46 -13.13
CA VAL A 8 5.37 0.09 -13.53
C VAL A 8 4.66 -0.95 -12.68
N SER A 9 4.57 -0.74 -11.36
CA SER A 9 3.86 -1.65 -10.46
C SER A 9 2.37 -1.72 -10.78
N THR A 10 1.72 -0.60 -11.11
CA THR A 10 0.32 -0.57 -11.53
C THR A 10 0.11 -1.27 -12.87
N LEU A 11 0.99 -1.05 -13.85
CA LEU A 11 0.89 -1.73 -15.15
C LEU A 11 1.05 -3.25 -15.00
N LEU A 12 2.01 -3.70 -14.18
CA LEU A 12 2.17 -5.12 -13.91
C LEU A 12 0.97 -5.70 -13.16
N PHE A 13 0.48 -5.00 -12.14
CA PHE A 13 -0.75 -5.38 -11.44
C PHE A 13 -1.91 -5.50 -12.43
N THR A 14 -2.07 -4.51 -13.32
CA THR A 14 -3.17 -4.50 -14.29
C THR A 14 -3.07 -5.70 -15.22
N TRP A 15 -1.87 -5.97 -15.73
CA TRP A 15 -1.64 -7.11 -16.60
C TRP A 15 -1.89 -8.46 -15.91
N VAL A 16 -1.37 -8.66 -14.70
CA VAL A 16 -1.61 -9.92 -13.95
C VAL A 16 -3.08 -10.05 -13.56
N HIS A 17 -3.70 -8.95 -13.13
CA HIS A 17 -5.10 -8.96 -12.78
C HIS A 17 -5.97 -9.27 -13.99
N ASP A 18 -5.69 -8.72 -15.18
CA ASP A 18 -6.43 -9.04 -16.41
C ASP A 18 -6.35 -10.53 -16.80
N LEU A 19 -5.21 -11.18 -16.52
CA LEU A 19 -5.03 -12.62 -16.74
C LEU A 19 -5.86 -13.50 -15.79
N ILE A 20 -6.25 -12.98 -14.63
CA ILE A 20 -6.92 -13.77 -13.58
C ILE A 20 -8.41 -13.35 -13.44
N ILE A 21 -8.69 -12.05 -13.52
CA ILE A 21 -9.99 -11.41 -13.36
C ILE A 21 -10.17 -10.42 -14.54
N SER A 22 -11.07 -10.77 -15.45
CA SER A 22 -11.40 -9.96 -16.63
C SER A 22 -11.98 -8.58 -16.27
N ASP A 23 -11.77 -7.59 -17.15
CA ASP A 23 -12.43 -6.26 -17.19
C ASP A 23 -11.98 -5.16 -16.20
N ILE A 24 -10.68 -5.01 -15.92
CA ILE A 24 -10.18 -3.83 -15.16
C ILE A 24 -9.68 -2.66 -16.00
N TRP A 25 -9.57 -2.84 -17.32
CA TRP A 25 -8.98 -1.84 -18.22
C TRP A 25 -9.70 -0.49 -18.18
N PHE A 26 -11.01 -0.47 -17.92
CA PHE A 26 -11.78 0.76 -17.77
C PHE A 26 -11.27 1.64 -16.61
N SER A 27 -10.73 1.03 -15.55
CA SER A 27 -10.21 1.73 -14.37
C SER A 27 -8.72 2.10 -14.47
N LEU A 28 -8.03 1.70 -15.55
CA LEU A 28 -6.59 1.86 -15.71
C LEU A 28 -6.10 3.31 -15.51
N PRO A 29 -6.73 4.36 -16.07
CA PRO A 29 -6.26 5.73 -15.84
C PRO A 29 -6.28 6.13 -14.35
N ALA A 30 -7.34 5.77 -13.63
CA ALA A 30 -7.46 6.05 -12.20
C ALA A 30 -6.43 5.27 -11.39
N MET A 31 -6.20 4.00 -11.73
CA MET A 31 -5.19 3.16 -11.08
C MET A 31 -3.77 3.67 -11.34
N LEU A 32 -3.48 4.20 -12.53
CA LEU A 32 -2.17 4.79 -12.84
C LEU A 32 -1.92 6.04 -12.01
N ILE A 33 -2.93 6.91 -11.86
CA ILE A 33 -2.84 8.08 -10.98
C ILE A 33 -2.60 7.64 -9.53
N ALA A 34 -3.36 6.66 -9.05
CA ALA A 34 -3.17 6.09 -7.71
C ALA A 34 -1.75 5.53 -7.55
N GLY A 35 -1.26 4.78 -8.53
CA GLY A 35 0.10 4.23 -8.56
C GLY A 35 1.18 5.30 -8.51
N VAL A 36 1.04 6.36 -9.30
CA VAL A 36 1.96 7.52 -9.29
C VAL A 36 1.99 8.17 -7.91
N LEU A 37 0.83 8.48 -7.34
CA LEU A 37 0.72 9.16 -6.05
C LEU A 37 1.27 8.29 -4.91
N CYS A 38 0.91 7.01 -4.87
CA CYS A 38 1.42 6.06 -3.90
C CYS A 38 2.94 5.89 -4.03
N GLY A 39 3.44 5.67 -5.25
CA GLY A 39 4.86 5.48 -5.51
C GLY A 39 5.70 6.72 -5.23
N ALA A 40 5.20 7.91 -5.56
CA ALA A 40 5.82 9.19 -5.21
C ALA A 40 5.85 9.40 -3.69
N GLY A 41 4.75 9.08 -3.00
CA GLY A 41 4.68 9.13 -1.53
C GLY A 41 5.69 8.20 -0.87
N ILE A 42 5.71 6.91 -1.23
CA ILE A 42 6.64 5.94 -0.64
C ILE A 42 8.10 6.30 -0.93
N GLY A 43 8.43 6.60 -2.20
CA GLY A 43 9.80 6.97 -2.56
C GLY A 43 10.25 8.29 -1.94
N GLY A 44 9.36 9.28 -1.92
CA GLY A 44 9.62 10.60 -1.33
C GLY A 44 9.79 10.54 0.18
N SER A 45 8.85 9.91 0.90
CA SER A 45 8.97 9.76 2.35
C SER A 45 10.22 9.01 2.76
N PHE A 46 10.59 7.93 2.06
CA PHE A 46 11.85 7.23 2.32
C PHE A 46 13.08 8.14 2.19
N ALA A 47 13.14 8.94 1.13
CA ALA A 47 14.24 9.89 0.92
C ALA A 47 14.31 10.97 2.01
N PHE A 48 13.17 11.39 2.56
CA PHE A 48 13.11 12.37 3.64
C PHE A 48 13.46 11.81 5.02
N VAL A 49 13.08 10.57 5.31
CA VAL A 49 13.28 9.98 6.64
C VAL A 49 14.59 9.21 6.78
N VAL A 50 15.20 8.76 5.68
CA VAL A 50 16.44 7.99 5.74
C VAL A 50 17.61 8.84 5.27
N GLU A 51 18.36 9.40 6.22
CA GLU A 51 19.54 10.25 5.97
C GLU A 51 20.61 9.58 5.09
N ARG A 52 20.77 8.26 5.23
CA ARG A 52 21.70 7.45 4.43
C ARG A 52 20.94 6.29 3.77
N PRO A 53 20.34 6.50 2.60
CA PRO A 53 19.52 5.47 1.95
C PRO A 53 20.40 4.28 1.55
N LYS A 54 20.16 3.14 2.20
CA LYS A 54 20.81 1.84 1.94
C LYS A 54 19.78 0.84 1.41
N LEU A 55 20.20 -0.15 0.65
CA LEU A 55 19.34 -1.21 0.09
C LEU A 55 18.55 -1.93 1.20
N ARG A 56 19.25 -2.29 2.28
CA ARG A 56 18.63 -2.94 3.45
C ARG A 56 17.58 -2.05 4.11
N GLY A 57 17.83 -0.74 4.17
CA GLY A 57 16.87 0.24 4.70
C GLY A 57 15.61 0.32 3.86
N TRP A 58 15.76 0.36 2.53
CA TRP A 58 14.65 0.38 1.57
C TRP A 58 13.77 -0.86 1.69
N ILE A 59 14.38 -2.05 1.70
CA ILE A 59 13.65 -3.32 1.84
C ILE A 59 12.89 -3.33 3.18
N ARG A 60 13.56 -2.97 4.28
CA ARG A 60 12.93 -2.94 5.61
C ARG A 60 11.75 -1.96 5.67
N PHE A 61 11.90 -0.78 5.09
CA PHE A 61 10.86 0.24 5.06
C PHE A 61 9.60 -0.26 4.33
N ASN A 62 9.78 -0.84 3.14
CA ASN A 62 8.67 -1.41 2.36
C ASN A 62 8.03 -2.62 3.05
N LEU A 63 8.83 -3.49 3.69
CA LEU A 63 8.30 -4.63 4.45
C LEU A 63 7.46 -4.19 5.65
N ILE A 64 7.87 -3.14 6.36
CA ILE A 64 7.08 -2.61 7.48
C ILE A 64 5.78 -1.99 6.97
N LEU A 65 5.82 -1.19 5.89
CA LEU A 65 4.61 -0.65 5.27
C LEU A 65 3.65 -1.76 4.83
N PHE A 66 4.15 -2.78 4.13
CA PHE A 66 3.34 -3.94 3.74
C PHE A 66 2.76 -4.66 4.96
N GLY A 67 3.58 -4.93 5.98
CA GLY A 67 3.13 -5.56 7.22
C GLY A 67 2.06 -4.77 7.97
N LEU A 68 2.12 -3.44 7.92
CA LEU A 68 1.08 -2.57 8.46
C LEU A 68 -0.25 -2.74 7.73
N PHE A 69 -0.26 -2.84 6.39
CA PHE A 69 -1.48 -3.12 5.63
C PHE A 69 -2.03 -4.53 5.92
N VAL A 70 -1.17 -5.52 6.07
CA VAL A 70 -1.60 -6.87 6.51
C VAL A 70 -2.23 -6.80 7.91
N ALA A 71 -1.63 -6.08 8.85
CA ALA A 71 -2.17 -5.89 10.18
C ALA A 71 -3.53 -5.15 10.16
N LEU A 72 -3.68 -4.14 9.30
CA LEU A 72 -4.96 -3.45 9.09
C LEU A 72 -6.04 -4.43 8.64
N ALA A 73 -5.72 -5.29 7.67
CA ALA A 73 -6.65 -6.27 7.13
C ALA A 73 -7.08 -7.30 8.19
N LEU A 74 -6.11 -7.85 8.94
CA LEU A 74 -6.39 -8.77 10.03
C LEU A 74 -7.25 -8.11 11.11
N THR A 75 -6.93 -6.87 11.47
CA THR A 75 -7.71 -6.11 12.45
C THR A 75 -9.14 -5.88 11.96
N SER A 76 -9.32 -5.54 10.68
CA SER A 76 -10.64 -5.39 10.08
C SER A 76 -11.48 -6.67 10.25
N VAL A 77 -10.92 -7.83 9.91
CA VAL A 77 -11.59 -9.13 10.06
C VAL A 77 -11.90 -9.49 11.51
N LEU A 78 -11.01 -9.12 12.45
CA LEU A 78 -11.19 -9.44 13.87
C LEU A 78 -12.17 -8.51 14.60
N VAL A 79 -12.25 -7.25 14.19
CA VAL A 79 -13.04 -6.21 14.88
C VAL A 79 -14.45 -6.11 14.32
N TYR A 80 -14.61 -6.24 13.00
CA TYR A 80 -15.89 -6.04 12.35
C TYR A 80 -16.66 -7.34 12.19
N SER A 81 -17.99 -7.24 12.33
CA SER A 81 -18.92 -8.26 11.86
C SER A 81 -19.38 -7.92 10.45
N PRO A 82 -19.48 -8.91 9.54
CA PRO A 82 -19.96 -8.66 8.20
C PRO A 82 -21.37 -8.05 8.17
N ILE A 83 -21.56 -7.00 7.37
CA ILE A 83 -22.87 -6.33 7.18
C ILE A 83 -23.41 -6.46 5.76
N THR A 84 -22.59 -6.95 4.83
CA THR A 84 -23.00 -7.23 3.44
C THR A 84 -22.29 -8.46 2.90
N THR A 85 -22.61 -8.87 1.67
CA THR A 85 -21.93 -9.96 0.94
C THR A 85 -21.30 -9.42 -0.33
N VAL A 86 -20.33 -10.16 -0.89
CA VAL A 86 -19.74 -9.82 -2.19
C VAL A 86 -20.82 -9.74 -3.30
N ALA A 87 -21.77 -10.68 -3.31
CA ALA A 87 -22.85 -10.70 -4.28
C ALA A 87 -23.75 -9.45 -4.18
N ALA A 88 -24.06 -9.01 -2.97
CA ALA A 88 -24.87 -7.81 -2.75
C ALA A 88 -24.12 -6.53 -3.20
N LEU A 89 -22.80 -6.46 -2.99
CA LEU A 89 -21.99 -5.34 -3.46
C LEU A 89 -21.95 -5.26 -4.99
N ILE A 90 -21.74 -6.40 -5.67
CA ILE A 90 -21.75 -6.46 -7.13
C ILE A 90 -23.14 -6.08 -7.67
N ALA A 91 -24.21 -6.58 -7.06
CA ALA A 91 -25.58 -6.28 -7.48
C ALA A 91 -25.96 -4.80 -7.30
N ALA A 92 -25.46 -4.15 -6.24
CA ALA A 92 -25.70 -2.73 -6.02
C ALA A 92 -25.00 -1.85 -7.05
N ASN A 93 -23.79 -2.21 -7.48
CA ASN A 93 -22.97 -1.47 -8.45
C ASN A 93 -22.81 0.03 -8.13
N GLU A 94 -22.76 0.35 -6.84
CA GLU A 94 -22.64 1.71 -6.31
C GLU A 94 -21.38 1.82 -5.44
N ALA A 95 -20.94 3.05 -5.20
CA ALA A 95 -19.84 3.30 -4.26
C ALA A 95 -20.24 2.80 -2.85
N PRO A 96 -19.39 2.01 -2.17
CA PRO A 96 -19.74 1.38 -0.89
C PRO A 96 -19.63 2.36 0.29
N THR A 97 -20.42 3.45 0.24
CA THR A 97 -20.32 4.60 1.17
C THR A 97 -20.56 4.21 2.62
N GLU A 98 -21.50 3.30 2.89
CA GLU A 98 -21.75 2.79 4.24
C GLU A 98 -20.58 1.93 4.74
N LEU A 99 -19.97 1.10 3.89
CA LEU A 99 -18.77 0.34 4.30
C LEU A 99 -17.60 1.28 4.65
N ILE A 100 -17.41 2.33 3.85
CA ILE A 100 -16.36 3.34 4.10
C ILE A 100 -16.65 4.11 5.40
N ARG A 101 -17.92 4.40 5.69
CA ARG A 101 -18.33 5.06 6.93
C ARG A 101 -18.00 4.18 8.14
N GLU A 102 -18.36 2.90 8.10
CA GLU A 102 -18.11 1.95 9.17
C GLU A 102 -16.62 1.66 9.37
N ALA A 103 -15.83 1.60 8.29
CA ALA A 103 -14.38 1.38 8.35
C ALA A 103 -13.58 2.61 8.85
N ARG A 104 -14.19 3.79 8.89
CA ARG A 104 -13.50 5.07 9.20
C ARG A 104 -12.75 5.06 10.53
N PRO A 105 -13.29 4.57 11.66
CA PRO A 105 -12.57 4.55 12.93
C PRO A 105 -11.27 3.74 12.84
N LEU A 106 -11.31 2.57 12.17
CA LEU A 106 -10.13 1.73 11.96
C LEU A 106 -9.11 2.43 11.07
N LEU A 107 -9.55 3.10 9.99
CA LEU A 107 -8.66 3.87 9.10
C LEU A 107 -7.97 5.02 9.84
N VAL A 108 -8.70 5.78 10.66
CA VAL A 108 -8.11 6.87 11.46
C VAL A 108 -7.08 6.32 12.45
N GLY A 109 -7.43 5.25 13.17
CA GLY A 109 -6.51 4.58 14.09
C GLY A 109 -5.25 4.07 13.38
N PHE A 110 -5.42 3.49 12.19
CA PHE A 110 -4.32 3.03 11.35
C PHE A 110 -3.39 4.16 10.93
N VAL A 111 -3.94 5.28 10.40
CA VAL A 111 -3.13 6.43 9.97
C VAL A 111 -2.29 6.96 11.12
N VAL A 112 -2.88 7.13 12.29
CA VAL A 112 -2.19 7.61 13.50
C VAL A 112 -1.11 6.63 13.92
N LEU A 113 -1.45 5.34 14.08
CA LEU A 113 -0.51 4.32 14.55
C LEU A 113 0.65 4.11 13.59
N ALA A 114 0.38 4.00 12.29
CA ALA A 114 1.40 3.84 11.26
C ALA A 114 2.35 5.03 11.22
N THR A 115 1.81 6.26 11.33
CA THR A 115 2.61 7.49 11.32
C THR A 115 3.51 7.57 12.54
N LEU A 116 2.98 7.26 13.73
CA LEU A 116 3.75 7.25 14.97
C LEU A 116 4.83 6.16 14.97
N LEU A 117 4.50 4.95 14.50
CA LEU A 117 5.43 3.84 14.42
C LEU A 117 6.58 4.14 13.45
N LEU A 118 6.27 4.51 12.21
CA LEU A 118 7.28 4.85 11.21
C LEU A 118 8.05 6.11 11.59
N GLY A 119 7.38 7.11 12.16
CA GLY A 119 8.00 8.32 12.68
C GLY A 119 9.03 7.99 13.75
N ARG A 120 8.70 7.13 14.71
CA ARG A 120 9.63 6.67 15.76
C ARG A 120 10.79 5.84 15.21
N LEU A 121 10.55 5.04 14.18
CA LEU A 121 11.58 4.15 13.63
C LEU A 121 12.56 4.85 12.68
N TYR A 122 12.09 5.88 11.98
CA TYR A 122 12.84 6.47 10.86
C TYR A 122 13.01 7.99 10.94
N SER A 123 12.11 8.74 11.58
CA SER A 123 12.16 10.20 11.54
C SER A 123 12.75 10.81 12.81
N SER A 124 13.74 11.69 12.66
CA SER A 124 14.30 12.50 13.75
C SER A 124 13.65 13.88 13.89
N GLY A 125 12.78 14.28 12.95
CA GLY A 125 12.21 15.63 12.91
C GLY A 125 10.79 15.73 12.36
N LEU A 126 10.20 16.92 12.51
CA LEU A 126 8.82 17.21 12.11
C LEU A 126 8.59 17.02 10.60
N ALA A 127 9.56 17.42 9.77
CA ALA A 127 9.45 17.29 8.32
C ALA A 127 9.29 15.83 7.86
N GLY A 128 10.06 14.91 8.45
CA GLY A 128 9.96 13.48 8.15
C GLY A 128 8.62 12.88 8.62
N VAL A 129 8.13 13.29 9.79
CA VAL A 129 6.81 12.87 10.28
C VAL A 129 5.70 13.36 9.35
N THR A 130 5.77 14.60 8.88
CA THR A 130 4.79 15.15 7.92
C THR A 130 4.84 14.40 6.59
N ALA A 131 6.03 14.08 6.07
CA ALA A 131 6.18 13.30 4.84
C ALA A 131 5.59 11.88 4.98
N LEU A 132 5.79 11.23 6.14
CA LEU A 132 5.19 9.94 6.45
C LEU A 132 3.67 10.03 6.55
N LEU A 133 3.14 11.03 7.26
CA LEU A 133 1.71 11.25 7.39
C LEU A 133 1.04 11.43 6.02
N ALA A 134 1.61 12.30 5.17
CA ALA A 134 1.11 12.51 3.82
C ALA A 134 1.11 11.22 2.99
N THR A 135 2.19 10.44 3.09
CA THR A 135 2.31 9.15 2.39
C THR A 135 1.28 8.15 2.89
N ILE A 136 1.12 8.01 4.20
CA ILE A 136 0.16 7.09 4.81
C ILE A 136 -1.27 7.49 4.46
N LEU A 137 -1.60 8.78 4.44
CA LEU A 137 -2.91 9.26 3.99
C LEU A 137 -3.18 8.86 2.54
N VAL A 138 -2.24 9.12 1.63
CA VAL A 138 -2.37 8.72 0.21
C VAL A 138 -2.57 7.21 0.09
N LEU A 139 -1.73 6.40 0.74
CA LEU A 139 -1.86 4.95 0.72
C LEU A 139 -3.17 4.48 1.35
N THR A 140 -3.65 5.15 2.39
CA THR A 140 -4.91 4.82 3.05
C THR A 140 -6.09 5.07 2.12
N VAL A 141 -6.11 6.20 1.41
CA VAL A 141 -7.18 6.54 0.47
C VAL A 141 -7.21 5.57 -0.72
N PHE A 142 -6.06 5.26 -1.32
CA PHE A 142 -6.03 4.44 -2.53
C PHE A 142 -6.00 2.92 -2.27
N LEU A 143 -5.46 2.49 -1.14
CA LEU A 143 -5.31 1.07 -0.80
C LEU A 143 -5.99 0.71 0.53
N GLY A 144 -5.79 1.50 1.57
CA GLY A 144 -6.26 1.20 2.93
C GLY A 144 -7.77 1.07 3.06
N ILE A 145 -8.56 1.86 2.32
CA ILE A 145 -10.02 1.73 2.31
C ILE A 145 -10.43 0.32 1.88
N ASN A 146 -9.90 -0.18 0.76
CA ASN A 146 -10.22 -1.50 0.25
C ASN A 146 -9.83 -2.60 1.24
N VAL A 147 -8.72 -2.42 1.97
CA VAL A 147 -8.25 -3.37 2.98
C VAL A 147 -9.11 -3.32 4.25
N ALA A 148 -9.53 -2.13 4.69
CA ALA A 148 -10.27 -1.95 5.94
C ALA A 148 -11.73 -2.40 5.85
N ILE A 149 -12.31 -2.48 4.66
CA ILE A 149 -13.69 -2.96 4.47
C ILE A 149 -13.79 -4.50 4.39
N ILE A 150 -12.66 -5.23 4.32
CA ILE A 150 -12.66 -6.69 4.17
C ILE A 150 -13.50 -7.39 5.26
N GLY A 151 -13.34 -7.00 6.53
CA GLY A 151 -14.11 -7.58 7.65
C GLY A 151 -15.61 -7.22 7.65
N LEU A 152 -16.02 -6.21 6.89
CA LEU A 152 -17.43 -5.82 6.75
C LEU A 152 -18.16 -6.62 5.65
N VAL A 153 -17.43 -7.40 4.85
CA VAL A 153 -17.98 -8.19 3.74
C VAL A 153 -17.89 -9.67 4.08
N SER A 154 -19.04 -10.34 4.06
CA SER A 154 -19.11 -11.77 4.31
C SER A 154 -18.50 -12.52 3.14
N VAL A 155 -17.43 -13.25 3.43
CA VAL A 155 -16.76 -14.15 2.49
C VAL A 155 -17.16 -15.56 2.85
N THR A 156 -17.89 -16.23 1.94
CA THR A 156 -18.23 -17.64 2.11
C THR A 156 -16.97 -18.49 1.94
N VAL A 157 -16.92 -19.70 2.51
CA VAL A 157 -15.74 -20.59 2.40
C VAL A 157 -15.32 -20.80 0.94
N GLY A 158 -16.29 -20.82 0.02
CA GLY A 158 -16.05 -20.94 -1.42
C GLY A 158 -15.42 -19.70 -2.08
N THR A 159 -15.38 -18.54 -1.42
CA THR A 159 -14.79 -17.28 -1.94
C THR A 159 -13.55 -16.81 -1.18
N VAL A 160 -13.04 -17.60 -0.23
CA VAL A 160 -11.79 -17.29 0.51
C VAL A 160 -10.59 -17.12 -0.44
N TYR A 161 -10.58 -17.81 -1.57
CA TYR A 161 -9.54 -17.65 -2.59
C TYR A 161 -9.44 -16.20 -3.10
N LEU A 162 -10.55 -15.44 -3.14
CA LEU A 162 -10.55 -14.02 -3.55
C LEU A 162 -9.78 -13.14 -2.55
N ILE A 163 -9.87 -13.44 -1.25
CA ILE A 163 -9.08 -12.75 -0.23
C ILE A 163 -7.59 -13.03 -0.46
N VAL A 164 -7.24 -14.32 -0.62
CA VAL A 164 -5.85 -14.74 -0.85
C VAL A 164 -5.30 -14.10 -2.12
N GLU A 165 -6.10 -14.07 -3.18
CA GLU A 165 -5.75 -13.45 -4.45
C GLU A 165 -5.53 -11.94 -4.31
N LEU A 166 -6.41 -11.23 -3.60
CA LEU A 166 -6.24 -9.80 -3.31
C LEU A 166 -4.89 -9.55 -2.59
N PHE A 167 -4.56 -10.33 -1.56
CA PHE A 167 -3.27 -10.18 -0.87
C PHE A 167 -2.09 -10.55 -1.76
N ALA A 168 -2.21 -11.59 -2.60
CA ALA A 168 -1.17 -11.97 -3.54
C ALA A 168 -0.91 -10.86 -4.56
N LEU A 169 -1.96 -10.21 -5.05
CA LEU A 169 -1.86 -9.08 -5.96
C LEU A 169 -1.28 -7.83 -5.28
N ILE A 170 -1.65 -7.54 -4.02
CA ILE A 170 -1.04 -6.45 -3.23
C ILE A 170 0.45 -6.74 -2.99
N ALA A 171 0.81 -7.99 -2.66
CA ALA A 171 2.20 -8.39 -2.47
C ALA A 171 3.00 -8.29 -3.76
N LEU A 172 2.43 -8.70 -4.90
CA LEU A 172 3.01 -8.52 -6.23
C LEU A 172 3.24 -7.04 -6.53
N LEU A 173 2.25 -6.18 -6.29
CA LEU A 173 2.36 -4.74 -6.52
C LEU A 173 3.49 -4.15 -5.66
N ALA A 174 3.55 -4.50 -4.37
CA ALA A 174 4.61 -4.05 -3.46
C ALA A 174 5.99 -4.54 -3.90
N ALA A 175 6.10 -5.82 -4.31
CA ALA A 175 7.35 -6.40 -4.79
C ALA A 175 7.84 -5.76 -6.09
N ALA A 176 6.93 -5.55 -7.06
CA ALA A 176 7.21 -4.91 -8.33
C ALA A 176 7.63 -3.45 -8.15
N PHE A 177 6.94 -2.73 -7.26
CA PHE A 177 7.31 -1.37 -6.87
C PHE A 177 8.72 -1.35 -6.28
N ALA A 178 8.98 -2.17 -5.25
CA ALA A 178 10.26 -2.21 -4.57
C ALA A 178 11.40 -2.58 -5.53
N ALA A 179 11.20 -3.57 -6.40
CA ALA A 179 12.17 -4.00 -7.40
C ALA A 179 12.44 -2.91 -8.45
N THR A 180 11.39 -2.27 -8.98
CA THR A 180 11.54 -1.22 -9.99
C THR A 180 12.26 0.00 -9.41
N PHE A 181 11.87 0.43 -8.21
CA PHE A 181 12.56 1.53 -7.53
C PHE A 181 14.04 1.19 -7.33
N LEU A 182 14.34 -0.03 -6.88
CA LEU A 182 15.71 -0.49 -6.73
C LEU A 182 16.48 -0.49 -8.04
N LEU A 183 15.88 -0.95 -9.14
CA LEU A 183 16.54 -0.94 -10.45
C LEU A 183 16.87 0.49 -10.91
N LEU A 184 15.95 1.43 -10.69
CA LEU A 184 16.13 2.84 -11.05
C LEU A 184 17.20 3.53 -10.19
N GLU A 185 17.24 3.22 -8.89
CA GLU A 185 18.15 3.86 -7.93
C GLU A 185 19.41 3.04 -7.63
N ARG A 186 19.57 1.85 -8.26
CA ARG A 186 20.62 0.87 -7.93
C ARG A 186 22.01 1.49 -7.88
N ARG A 187 22.34 2.30 -8.89
CA ARG A 187 23.66 2.92 -9.02
C ARG A 187 23.91 3.95 -7.92
N ILE A 188 22.88 4.66 -7.49
CA ILE A 188 22.99 5.69 -6.44
C ILE A 188 23.11 5.01 -5.08
N LEU A 189 22.24 4.04 -4.78
CA LEU A 189 22.26 3.30 -3.52
C LEU A 189 23.57 2.52 -3.31
N LEU A 190 24.06 1.82 -4.34
CA LEU A 190 25.32 1.08 -4.26
C LEU A 190 26.53 2.00 -4.12
N ARG A 191 26.54 3.16 -4.79
CA ARG A 191 27.61 4.16 -4.62
C ARG A 191 27.67 4.68 -3.18
N LEU A 192 26.52 4.96 -2.58
CA LEU A 192 26.41 5.41 -1.20
C LEU A 192 26.82 4.33 -0.19
N GLU A 193 26.57 3.05 -0.48
CA GLU A 193 27.05 1.93 0.34
C GLU A 193 28.57 1.73 0.25
N SER A 194 29.18 2.00 -0.90
CA SER A 194 30.63 1.84 -1.14
C SER A 194 31.51 3.01 -0.69
N ALA A 195 30.92 4.14 -0.27
CA ALA A 195 31.68 5.33 0.10
C ALA A 195 32.41 5.12 1.46
N PRO A 196 33.73 5.41 1.55
CA PRO A 196 34.48 5.26 2.79
C PRO A 196 33.96 6.24 3.86
N GLY A 197 33.55 5.71 5.02
CA GLY A 197 32.93 6.46 6.13
C GLY A 197 31.50 6.04 6.50
N ALA A 198 30.99 4.93 5.95
CA ALA A 198 29.62 4.44 6.15
C ALA A 198 29.42 3.48 7.35
N ALA A 199 30.45 3.26 8.17
CA ALA A 199 30.41 2.46 9.40
C ALA A 199 30.10 3.33 10.62
#